data_AF-A0A1F9IA15-F1
#
_entry.id   AF-A0A1F9IA15-F1
#
_cell.length_a   1.000
_cell.length_b   1.000
_cell.length_c   1.000
_cell.angle_alpha   90.00
_cell.angle_beta   90.00
_cell.angle_gamma   90.00
#
_symmetry.space_group_name_H-M   'P 1'
#
loop_
_entity.id
_entity.type
_entity.pdbx_description
1 polymer ?
#
loop_
_entity_poly.entity_id
_entity_poly.type
_entity_poly.pdbx_seq_one_letter_code
_entity_poly.pdbx_strand_id
1 'polypeptide(L)'
;MTLELVKAPPPASDSALHLWAVSAETGKIQSLGVLGTDAKQQRALSEAEWLLIKGARSLIVTEEAKSGVPPNQPVGPVRYRGLCVQLG
;
A
#
# COMPACT_ATOMS: atom_id res chain seq x y z
N MET A 1 7.74 14.01 -3.23
CA MET A 1 6.31 13.64 -3.14
C MET A 1 6.09 12.78 -1.90
N THR A 2 4.99 12.98 -1.20
CA THR A 2 4.72 12.29 0.07
C THR A 2 3.42 11.51 0.03
N LEU A 3 3.41 10.32 0.64
CA LEU A 3 2.19 9.57 0.93
C LEU A 3 1.62 10.02 2.28
N GLU A 4 0.33 10.34 2.33
CA GLU A 4 -0.39 10.67 3.57
C GLU A 4 -1.52 9.68 3.84
N LEU A 5 -1.53 9.08 5.03
CA LEU A 5 -2.67 8.28 5.52
C LEU A 5 -3.60 9.19 6.35
N VAL A 6 -4.88 9.26 5.98
CA VAL A 6 -5.84 10.20 6.62
C VAL A 6 -6.70 9.52 7.70
N LYS A 7 -7.06 8.25 7.51
CA LYS A 7 -7.80 7.44 8.48
C LYS A 7 -7.72 5.96 8.13
N ALA A 8 -7.21 5.14 9.03
CA ALA A 8 -7.37 3.69 8.97
C ALA A 8 -7.60 3.15 10.39
N PRO A 9 -8.55 2.22 10.61
CA PRO A 9 -8.60 1.44 11.83
C PRO A 9 -7.30 0.64 11.96
N PRO A 10 -6.78 0.48 13.19
CA PRO A 10 -5.58 -0.30 13.41
C PRO A 10 -5.80 -1.77 12.99
N PRO A 11 -4.78 -2.44 12.44
CA PRO A 11 -4.84 -3.88 12.19
C PRO A 11 -4.91 -4.67 13.50
N ALA A 12 -5.18 -5.97 13.42
CA ALA A 12 -5.05 -6.87 14.56
C ALA A 12 -3.62 -6.84 15.14
N SER A 13 -3.48 -7.18 16.43
CA SER A 13 -2.20 -7.03 17.14
C SER A 13 -1.04 -7.81 16.53
N ASP A 14 -1.33 -8.92 15.86
CA ASP A 14 -0.40 -9.81 15.15
C ASP A 14 -0.30 -9.52 13.64
N SER A 15 -0.92 -8.44 13.16
CA SER A 15 -1.06 -8.13 11.74
C SER A 15 -0.63 -6.69 11.40
N ALA A 16 -0.20 -6.47 10.16
CA ALA A 16 0.24 -5.18 9.65
C ALA A 16 -0.49 -4.84 8.35
N LEU A 17 -0.75 -3.56 8.13
CA LEU A 17 -1.33 -3.10 6.87
C LEU A 17 -0.23 -2.93 5.83
N HIS A 18 -0.39 -3.54 4.66
CA HIS A 18 0.57 -3.44 3.56
C HIS A 18 -0.08 -2.73 2.37
N LEU A 19 0.55 -1.67 1.86
CA LEU A 19 0.12 -0.95 0.68
C LEU A 19 0.72 -1.54 -0.59
N TRP A 20 -0.08 -1.63 -1.65
CA TRP A 20 0.33 -2.17 -2.94
C TRP A 20 -0.18 -1.33 -4.11
N ALA A 21 0.62 -1.26 -5.16
CA ALA A 21 0.24 -0.76 -6.48
C ALA A 21 -0.22 -1.91 -7.38
N VAL A 22 -1.35 -1.72 -8.08
CA VAL A 22 -1.81 -2.63 -9.13
C VAL A 22 -1.60 -1.94 -10.47
N SER A 23 -0.69 -2.49 -11.28
CA SER A 23 -0.35 -1.97 -12.61
C SER A 23 -1.59 -1.86 -13.51
N ALA A 24 -1.72 -0.73 -14.21
CA ALA A 24 -2.76 -0.52 -15.21
C ALA A 24 -2.54 -1.39 -16.46
N GLU A 25 -1.28 -1.57 -16.84
CA GLU A 25 -0.86 -2.28 -18.05
C GLU A 25 -0.90 -3.80 -17.86
N THR A 26 -0.27 -4.29 -16.79
CA THR A 26 -0.03 -5.74 -16.62
C THR A 26 -0.93 -6.38 -15.57
N GLY A 27 -1.59 -5.58 -14.73
CA GLY A 27 -2.31 -6.07 -13.56
C GLY A 27 -1.40 -6.58 -12.43
N LYS A 28 -0.07 -6.56 -12.61
CA LYS A 28 0.90 -6.98 -11.60
C LYS A 28 0.74 -6.17 -10.33
N ILE A 29 0.81 -6.85 -9.18
CA ILE A 29 0.72 -6.25 -7.85
C ILE A 29 2.13 -6.12 -7.29
N GLN A 30 2.50 -4.92 -6.85
CA GLN A 30 3.84 -4.62 -6.33
C GLN A 30 3.75 -3.86 -5.02
N SER A 31 4.63 -4.20 -4.08
CA SER A 31 4.67 -3.62 -2.74
C SER A 31 5.05 -2.13 -2.79
N LEU A 32 4.34 -1.32 -1.99
CA LEU A 32 4.69 0.05 -1.63
C LEU A 32 5.03 0.15 -0.12
N GLY A 33 5.29 -0.98 0.52
CA GLY A 33 5.69 -1.08 1.91
C GLY A 33 4.55 -1.11 2.94
N VAL A 34 4.95 -1.36 4.19
CA VAL A 34 4.06 -1.47 5.34
C VAL A 34 3.63 -0.08 5.82
N LEU A 35 2.33 0.08 6.09
CA LEU A 35 1.77 1.28 6.71
C LEU A 35 1.95 1.19 8.22
N GLY A 36 2.35 2.30 8.83
CA GLY A 36 2.43 2.47 10.27
C GLY A 36 1.05 2.44 10.92
N THR A 37 1.04 2.30 12.24
CA THR A 37 -0.19 2.24 13.05
C THR A 37 -0.71 3.62 13.47
N ASP A 38 0.01 4.68 13.13
CA ASP A 38 -0.36 6.04 13.49
C ASP A 38 -1.55 6.53 12.66
N ALA A 39 -2.44 7.30 13.27
CA ALA A 39 -3.64 7.84 12.62
C ALA A 39 -3.33 8.71 11.40
N LYS A 40 -2.11 9.28 11.34
CA LYS A 40 -1.57 10.02 10.22
C LYS A 40 -0.10 9.71 10.05
N GLN A 41 0.28 9.20 8.89
CA GLN A 41 1.66 8.96 8.51
C GLN A 41 1.98 9.76 7.25
N GLN A 42 3.11 10.46 7.26
CA GLN A 42 3.69 11.07 6.08
C GLN A 42 5.06 10.42 5.79
N ARG A 43 5.20 9.83 4.60
CA ARG A 43 6.45 9.19 4.17
C ARG A 43 6.88 9.73 2.81
N ALA A 44 8.18 9.99 2.66
CA ALA A 44 8.76 10.27 1.35
C ALA A 44 8.74 9.00 0.49
N LEU A 45 8.23 9.13 -0.74
CA LEU A 45 8.30 8.05 -1.71
C LEU A 45 9.68 8.03 -2.36
N SER A 46 10.26 6.83 -2.47
CA SER A 46 11.39 6.62 -3.36
C SER A 46 10.98 6.80 -4.82
N GLU A 47 11.96 7.01 -5.70
CA GLU A 47 11.70 7.12 -7.14
C GLU A 47 11.04 5.85 -7.70
N ALA A 48 11.48 4.67 -7.26
CA ALA A 48 10.90 3.39 -7.67
C ALA A 48 9.41 3.28 -7.26
N GLU A 49 9.08 3.60 -6.00
CA GLU A 49 7.69 3.59 -5.53
C GLU A 49 6.83 4.61 -6.27
N TRP A 50 7.39 5.78 -6.57
CA TRP A 50 6.69 6.80 -7.35
C TRP A 50 6.36 6.32 -8.76
N LEU A 51 7.31 5.66 -9.44
CA LEU A 51 7.07 5.08 -10.77
C LEU A 51 5.98 3.99 -10.73
N LEU A 52 5.95 3.17 -9.67
CA LEU A 52 4.88 2.18 -9.47
C LEU A 52 3.51 2.86 -9.34
N ILE A 53 3.41 3.93 -8.57
CA ILE A 53 2.16 4.68 -8.37
C ILE A 53 1.69 5.34 -9.67
N LYS A 54 2.61 5.94 -10.44
CA LYS A 54 2.27 6.55 -11.75
C LYS A 54 1.70 5.55 -12.75
N GLY A 55 2.16 4.29 -12.71
CA GLY A 55 1.68 3.22 -13.57
C GLY A 55 0.48 2.44 -13.01
N ALA A 56 -0.02 2.80 -11.83
CA ALA A 56 -1.07 2.04 -11.15
C ALA A 56 -2.47 2.44 -11.63
N ARG A 57 -3.36 1.46 -11.85
CA ARG A 57 -4.81 1.71 -11.99
C ARG A 57 -5.52 1.81 -10.64
N SER A 58 -4.98 1.12 -9.63
CA SER A 58 -5.55 1.08 -8.30
C SER A 58 -4.48 0.82 -7.26
N LEU A 59 -4.72 1.33 -6.06
CA LEU A 59 -3.99 0.95 -4.86
C LEU A 59 -4.87 0.01 -4.03
N ILE A 60 -4.24 -0.98 -3.41
CA ILE A 60 -4.90 -1.86 -2.45
C ILE A 60 -4.13 -1.87 -1.14
N VAL A 61 -4.86 -2.11 -0.06
CA VAL A 61 -4.27 -2.35 1.27
C VAL A 61 -4.74 -3.71 1.74
N THR A 62 -3.80 -4.57 2.10
CA THR A 62 -4.07 -5.85 2.73
C THR A 62 -3.66 -5.84 4.19
N GLU A 63 -4.28 -6.70 4.97
CA GLU A 63 -3.83 -7.00 6.33
C GLU A 63 -3.04 -8.30 6.30
N GLU A 64 -1.74 -8.19 6.47
CA GLU A 64 -0.79 -9.30 6.41
C GLU A 64 -0.35 -9.67 7.83
N ALA A 65 -0.07 -10.95 8.08
CA ALA A 65 0.54 -11.35 9.35
C ALA A 65 1.89 -10.65 9.54
N LYS A 66 2.23 -10.27 10.78
CA LYS A 66 3.55 -9.75 11.15
C LYS A 66 4.58 -10.90 11.14
N SER A 67 4.92 -11.41 9.97
CA SER A 67 6.14 -12.19 9.78
C SER A 67 7.33 -11.24 9.65
N GLY A 68 8.50 -11.62 10.16
CA GLY A 68 9.73 -10.81 10.04
C GLY A 68 10.17 -10.53 8.58
N VAL A 69 9.54 -11.19 7.61
CA VAL A 69 9.74 -10.99 6.17
C VAL A 69 8.41 -10.52 5.56
N PRO A 70 8.34 -9.32 4.95
CA PRO A 70 7.17 -8.89 4.18
C PRO A 70 6.94 -9.80 2.97
N PRO A 71 5.69 -10.15 2.64
CA PRO A 71 5.42 -11.00 1.50
C PRO A 71 5.69 -10.24 0.18
N ASN A 72 6.09 -10.98 -0.87
CA ASN A 72 6.35 -10.41 -2.20
C ASN A 72 5.05 -10.17 -3.01
N GLN A 73 3.93 -10.69 -2.54
CA GLN A 73 2.59 -10.53 -3.10
C GLN A 73 1.56 -10.50 -1.96
N PRO A 74 0.36 -9.95 -2.16
CA PRO A 74 -0.65 -9.97 -1.11
C PRO A 74 -1.11 -11.40 -0.80
N VAL A 75 -1.21 -11.73 0.48
CA VAL A 75 -1.60 -13.08 0.95
C VAL A 75 -2.81 -12.99 1.87
N GLY A 76 -2.87 -11.94 2.67
CA GLY A 76 -3.98 -11.62 3.56
C GLY A 76 -5.18 -10.97 2.85
N PRO A 77 -6.27 -10.74 3.60
CA PRO A 77 -7.48 -10.13 3.06
C PRO A 77 -7.24 -8.68 2.63
N VAL A 78 -7.88 -8.29 1.52
CA VAL A 78 -7.96 -6.88 1.09
C VAL A 78 -8.89 -6.12 2.02
N ARG A 79 -8.36 -5.09 2.67
CA ARG A 79 -9.12 -4.18 3.54
C ARG A 79 -9.61 -2.94 2.79
N TYR A 80 -8.78 -2.41 1.90
CA TYR A 80 -9.10 -1.22 1.12
C TYR A 80 -8.69 -1.40 -0.33
N ARG A 81 -9.47 -0.82 -1.23
CA ARG A 81 -9.17 -0.72 -2.65
C ARG A 81 -9.71 0.59 -3.20
N GLY A 82 -8.88 1.32 -3.94
CA GLY A 82 -9.26 2.57 -4.56
C GLY A 82 -8.56 2.77 -5.90
N LEU A 83 -9.21 3.50 -6.82
CA LEU A 83 -8.58 3.94 -8.06
C LEU A 83 -7.38 4.84 -7.74
N CYS A 84 -6.30 4.66 -8.48
CA CYS A 84 -5.18 5.60 -8.44
C CYS A 84 -5.46 6.67 -9.48
N VAL A 85 -5.71 7.89 -9.02
CA VAL A 85 -6.03 9.03 -9.89
C VAL A 85 -4.95 10.07 -9.73
N GLN A 86 -4.29 10.43 -10.83
CA GLN A 86 -3.39 11.57 -10.86
C GLN A 86 -4.22 12.84 -11.04
N LEU A 87 -4.26 13.67 -10.00
CA LEU A 87 -4.86 15.00 -10.09
C LEU A 87 -3.80 15.93 -10.73
N GLY A 88 -4.18 16.59 -11.82
CA GLY A 88 -3.34 17.51 -12.58
C GLY A 88 -3.10 18.83 -11.89
#